data_AF-A0A8B9C1I6-F1
#
_entry.id   AF-A0A8B9C1I6-F1
#
_cell.length_a   1.000
_cell.length_b   1.000
_cell.length_c   1.000
_cell.angle_alpha   90.00
_cell.angle_beta   90.00
_cell.angle_gamma   90.00
#
_symmetry.space_group_name_H-M   'P 1'
#
loop_
_entity.id
_entity.type
_entity.pdbx_description
1 polymer ?
#
loop_
_entity_poly.entity_id
_entity_poly.type
_entity_poly.pdbx_seq_one_letter_code
_entity_poly.pdbx_strand_id
1 'polypeptide(L)'
;MKKDVRILLVGEPRVGKTSLIMSLVSEEFPEEVPPRAEEITIPADVTPERVPTHIVDYSGKDYTVYKIGLSIPLFLKLLTFSFGVVFRLPLILVGNKSDLVEYSSMETILPIMNQYTEIETCVECSAKNLKNISELFYYAQKAVLHPTGPLYCPEEKEMKPACIKALTRIFRISDQDNDGTLNDAELNFFQRICFNTPLAPQALEDVKNVVRKNLSDGVADNGLTLKGFLFLHTLFIQRGRHETTWTVLRRFGYDDDLELTPEYLFPLLKIPPDCTTELNHHAYLFLQSIFDKHDLDRDCALSPDELKDLFKVFPYMPWGPDVNNTVCTNERGWITYQGFLSQWTLTTYLDVQRCLEYLGYLGYSILAEQESQASAITVTRDKKIDLQKKQTQRNVFRCNVIGMKGCGKSGVLQALLGRNLIRQRQIRAEHKSYYAINTVYVYGQEKYLLLHDVSDSEFLTDAETICDAVCLVYDVSNPKSFEYCARIFKQHFMDSRIPCLVVAAKSDLHEVRQEYSISPAEFCRKHKMPPPQAFTCNTVDVPSKDIFVKLTTMAMYPMVMDCYVKCCDMFLSRVGLHVTQADLKSSTFWLRASFGATVFAVLGFAMYKALLKQR
;
A
#
# COMPACT_ATOMS: atom_id res chain seq x y z
N MET A 1 -9.62 8.61 16.35
CA MET A 1 -9.84 8.90 17.79
C MET A 1 -11.26 9.42 17.98
N LYS A 2 -11.90 9.09 19.10
CA LYS A 2 -13.23 9.58 19.46
C LYS A 2 -13.20 11.11 19.62
N LYS A 3 -14.20 11.79 19.09
CA LYS A 3 -14.28 13.26 19.08
C LYS A 3 -14.88 13.83 20.36
N ASP A 4 -15.64 13.00 21.07
CA ASP A 4 -16.35 13.32 22.30
C ASP A 4 -16.58 12.04 23.11
N VAL A 5 -16.74 12.19 24.43
CA VAL A 5 -17.12 11.12 25.35
C VAL A 5 -18.42 11.53 26.03
N ARG A 6 -19.35 10.57 26.19
CA ARG A 6 -20.60 10.78 26.93
C ARG A 6 -20.69 9.81 28.10
N ILE A 7 -20.80 10.36 29.31
CA ILE A 7 -20.92 9.63 30.57
C ILE A 7 -22.36 9.78 31.06
N LEU A 8 -23.05 8.64 31.20
CA LEU A 8 -24.41 8.58 31.71
C LEU A 8 -24.39 8.11 33.16
N LEU A 9 -24.83 8.95 34.10
CA LEU A 9 -24.98 8.54 35.49
C LEU A 9 -26.36 7.93 35.71
N VAL A 10 -26.37 6.66 36.10
CA VAL A 10 -27.59 5.88 36.28
C VAL A 10 -27.65 5.31 37.70
N GLY A 11 -28.81 5.37 38.34
CA GLY A 11 -29.01 4.86 39.68
C GLY A 11 -30.32 5.31 40.31
N GLU A 12 -30.70 4.68 41.42
CA GLU A 12 -31.96 4.93 42.11
C GLU A 12 -32.13 6.39 42.59
N PRO A 13 -33.36 6.83 42.90
CA PRO A 13 -33.58 8.11 43.56
C PRO A 13 -32.75 8.23 44.83
N ARG A 14 -32.16 9.41 45.08
CA ARG A 14 -31.38 9.75 46.29
C ARG A 14 -30.03 9.04 46.45
N VAL A 15 -29.54 8.29 45.46
CA VAL A 15 -28.15 7.74 45.50
C VAL A 15 -27.06 8.82 45.35
N GLY A 16 -27.42 10.05 45.01
CA GLY A 16 -26.51 11.20 44.97
C GLY A 16 -25.82 11.45 43.63
N LYS A 17 -26.45 11.08 42.51
CA LYS A 17 -25.94 11.37 41.15
C LYS A 17 -25.72 12.87 40.94
N THR A 18 -26.77 13.66 41.19
CA THR A 18 -26.75 15.11 41.02
C THR A 18 -25.67 15.77 41.89
N SER A 19 -25.50 15.33 43.13
CA SER A 19 -24.44 15.84 44.00
C SER A 19 -23.03 15.47 43.51
N LEU A 20 -22.82 14.29 42.91
CA LEU A 20 -21.53 13.94 42.29
C LEU A 20 -21.18 14.89 41.13
N ILE A 21 -22.17 15.18 40.29
CA ILE A 21 -22.01 16.06 39.12
C ILE A 21 -21.75 17.49 39.56
N MET A 22 -22.58 18.02 40.47
CA MET A 22 -22.43 19.40 40.97
C MET A 22 -21.09 19.57 41.68
N SER A 23 -20.69 18.64 42.55
CA SER A 23 -19.41 18.70 43.26
C SER A 23 -18.19 18.55 42.37
N LEU A 24 -18.30 17.88 41.21
CA LEU A 24 -17.22 17.88 40.21
C LEU A 24 -17.01 19.29 39.63
N VAL A 25 -18.10 20.03 39.39
CA VAL A 25 -18.06 21.31 38.68
C VAL A 25 -17.77 22.49 39.61
N SER A 26 -18.34 22.47 40.82
CA SER A 26 -18.16 23.55 41.79
C SER A 26 -16.94 23.35 42.70
N GLU A 27 -16.31 22.17 42.67
CA GLU A 27 -15.25 21.77 43.61
C GLU A 27 -15.64 21.90 45.10
N GLU A 28 -16.95 21.90 45.38
CA GLU A 28 -17.52 21.99 46.73
C GLU A 28 -18.83 21.18 46.83
N PHE A 29 -19.27 20.86 48.05
CA PHE A 29 -20.55 20.20 48.24
C PHE A 29 -21.70 21.22 48.25
N PRO A 30 -22.70 21.10 47.35
CA PRO A 30 -23.79 22.08 47.29
C PRO A 30 -24.70 22.00 48.52
N GLU A 31 -25.08 23.16 49.08
CA GLU A 31 -26.03 23.24 50.20
C GLU A 31 -27.43 22.74 49.80
N GLU A 32 -27.87 23.06 48.58
CA GLU A 32 -29.11 22.56 47.99
C GLU A 32 -28.82 21.76 46.71
N VAL A 33 -29.22 20.48 46.70
CA VAL A 33 -29.06 19.60 45.54
C VAL A 33 -30.37 19.54 44.75
N PRO A 34 -30.42 20.00 43.49
CA PRO A 34 -31.63 19.89 42.66
C PRO A 34 -31.99 18.41 42.42
N PRO A 35 -33.22 18.11 41.98
CA PRO A 35 -33.64 16.72 41.71
C PRO A 35 -32.88 16.08 40.53
N ARG A 36 -32.29 16.89 39.64
CA ARG A 36 -31.53 16.49 38.47
C ARG A 36 -30.59 17.62 38.05
N ALA A 37 -29.36 17.30 37.64
CA ALA A 37 -28.46 18.26 36.98
C ALA A 37 -28.78 18.39 35.49
N GLU A 38 -28.56 19.58 34.92
CA GLU A 38 -28.53 19.77 33.46
C GLU A 38 -27.35 19.01 32.85
N GLU A 39 -27.38 18.78 31.53
CA GLU A 39 -26.25 18.15 30.84
C GLU A 39 -25.03 19.09 30.89
N ILE A 40 -23.95 18.60 31.47
CA ILE A 40 -22.71 19.37 31.64
C ILE A 40 -21.71 18.91 30.59
N THR A 41 -21.02 19.86 29.97
CA THR A 41 -19.93 19.56 29.04
C THR A 41 -18.63 20.08 29.64
N ILE A 42 -17.69 19.16 29.88
CA ILE A 42 -16.32 19.50 30.25
C ILE A 42 -15.54 19.73 28.96
N PRO A 43 -15.00 20.94 28.74
CA PRO A 43 -14.18 21.24 27.58
C PRO A 43 -12.91 20.38 27.51
N ALA A 44 -12.42 20.15 26.29
CA ALA A 44 -11.26 19.28 26.04
C ALA A 44 -10.00 19.74 26.80
N ASP A 45 -9.76 21.05 26.85
CA ASP A 45 -8.63 21.70 27.51
C ASP A 45 -8.56 21.48 29.03
N VAL A 46 -9.68 21.10 29.64
CA VAL A 46 -9.78 20.81 31.08
C VAL A 46 -9.61 19.30 31.37
N THR A 47 -9.88 18.44 30.38
CA THR A 47 -9.75 16.99 30.56
C THR A 47 -8.31 16.49 30.37
N PRO A 48 -7.82 15.53 31.18
CA PRO A 48 -6.48 14.96 31.02
C PRO A 48 -6.23 14.37 29.62
N GLU A 49 -7.26 13.75 29.04
CA GLU A 49 -7.21 13.09 27.73
C GLU A 49 -7.41 14.05 26.54
N ARG A 50 -7.66 15.33 26.81
CA ARG A 50 -7.96 16.35 25.78
C ARG A 50 -9.15 16.01 24.88
N VAL A 51 -10.20 15.41 25.46
CA VAL A 51 -11.43 15.04 24.76
C VAL A 51 -12.64 15.66 25.47
N PRO A 52 -13.52 16.41 24.78
CA PRO A 52 -14.75 16.92 25.36
C PRO A 52 -15.58 15.81 26.01
N THR A 53 -16.07 16.05 27.22
CA THR A 53 -16.81 15.04 27.99
C THR A 53 -18.17 15.56 28.42
N HIS A 54 -19.23 14.92 27.94
CA HIS A 54 -20.61 15.22 28.27
C HIS A 54 -21.07 14.34 29.43
N ILE A 55 -21.56 14.95 30.50
CA ILE A 55 -22.04 14.26 31.71
C ILE A 55 -23.55 14.46 31.81
N VAL A 56 -24.29 13.34 31.85
CA VAL A 56 -25.75 13.32 31.85
C VAL A 56 -26.27 12.68 33.13
N ASP A 57 -27.04 13.44 33.90
CA ASP A 57 -27.83 12.92 35.03
C ASP A 57 -29.10 12.25 34.50
N TYR A 58 -29.15 10.91 34.55
CA TYR A 58 -30.32 10.15 34.10
C TYR A 58 -31.30 9.88 35.25
N SER A 59 -32.54 10.33 35.08
CA SER A 59 -33.65 9.99 35.97
C SER A 59 -34.78 9.33 35.17
N GLY A 60 -35.18 8.10 35.54
CA GLY A 60 -36.12 7.26 34.78
C GLY A 60 -37.58 7.75 34.71
N LYS A 61 -37.85 9.05 34.84
CA LYS A 61 -39.18 9.64 34.61
C LYS A 61 -39.46 9.95 33.12
N ASP A 62 -38.43 9.99 32.28
CA ASP A 62 -38.56 10.43 30.88
C ASP A 62 -38.93 9.32 29.88
N TYR A 63 -39.01 8.06 30.30
CA TYR A 63 -39.67 6.97 29.57
C TYR A 63 -40.30 6.01 30.57
N THR A 64 -41.54 5.56 30.32
CA THR A 64 -42.25 4.54 31.11
C THR A 64 -41.55 3.19 31.03
N VAL A 65 -40.45 3.01 31.78
CA VAL A 65 -39.84 1.69 32.01
C VAL A 65 -39.67 1.52 33.53
N TYR A 66 -40.78 1.04 34.11
CA TYR A 66 -40.98 0.29 35.35
C TYR A 66 -40.03 0.51 36.55
N LYS A 67 -40.60 1.14 37.59
CA LYS A 67 -40.22 0.98 39.00
C LYS A 67 -40.22 -0.51 39.39
N ILE A 68 -39.05 -1.14 39.55
CA ILE A 68 -38.89 -2.28 40.44
C ILE A 68 -37.49 -2.17 41.06
N GLY A 69 -37.42 -2.12 42.40
CA GLY A 69 -36.16 -2.23 43.13
C GLY A 69 -35.52 -3.57 42.81
N LEU A 70 -34.40 -3.54 42.10
CA LEU A 70 -33.77 -4.73 41.57
C LEU A 70 -32.30 -4.74 41.92
N SER A 71 -31.86 -5.89 42.39
CA SER A 71 -30.45 -6.21 42.57
C SER A 71 -29.69 -5.92 41.28
N ILE A 72 -28.45 -5.42 41.42
CA ILE A 72 -27.49 -5.09 40.35
C ILE A 72 -27.55 -6.07 39.14
N PRO A 73 -27.69 -7.41 39.33
CA PRO A 73 -27.94 -8.38 38.27
C PRO A 73 -29.07 -8.10 37.28
N LEU A 74 -30.23 -7.64 37.75
CA LEU A 74 -31.39 -7.43 36.88
C LEU A 74 -31.33 -6.08 36.17
N PHE A 75 -30.65 -5.10 36.77
CA PHE A 75 -30.42 -3.79 36.15
C PHE A 75 -29.50 -3.91 34.92
N LEU A 76 -28.44 -4.72 35.05
CA LEU A 76 -27.53 -5.06 33.95
C LEU A 76 -28.28 -5.77 32.81
N LYS A 77 -29.11 -6.78 33.12
CA LYS A 77 -29.96 -7.47 32.14
C LYS A 77 -30.99 -6.56 31.47
N LEU A 78 -31.56 -5.58 32.19
CA LEU A 78 -32.52 -4.62 31.65
C LEU A 78 -31.87 -3.61 30.70
N LEU A 79 -30.62 -3.20 30.96
CA LEU A 79 -29.85 -2.37 30.02
C LEU A 79 -29.61 -3.13 28.70
N THR A 80 -29.27 -4.43 28.77
CA THR A 80 -29.12 -5.29 27.59
C THR A 80 -30.44 -5.49 26.84
N PHE A 81 -31.56 -5.61 27.55
CA PHE A 81 -32.88 -5.91 26.97
C PHE A 81 -33.62 -4.67 26.43
N SER A 82 -33.48 -3.51 27.09
CA SER A 82 -34.25 -2.29 26.76
C SER A 82 -33.63 -1.47 25.62
N PHE A 83 -32.30 -1.55 25.45
CA PHE A 83 -31.61 -0.82 24.38
C PHE A 83 -31.52 -1.62 23.07
N GLY A 84 -31.92 -2.90 23.04
CA GLY A 84 -32.04 -3.69 21.80
C GLY A 84 -30.76 -3.84 20.98
N VAL A 85 -29.62 -3.39 21.50
CA VAL A 85 -28.35 -3.36 20.78
C VAL A 85 -27.27 -3.97 21.66
N VAL A 86 -26.61 -5.00 21.10
CA VAL A 86 -25.44 -5.65 21.66
C VAL A 86 -24.26 -4.68 21.56
N PHE A 87 -24.11 -3.74 22.50
CA PHE A 87 -22.91 -2.92 22.60
C PHE A 87 -22.13 -3.21 23.88
N ARG A 88 -20.82 -3.39 23.68
CA ARG A 88 -19.75 -3.46 24.70
C ARG A 88 -19.57 -2.10 25.40
N LEU A 89 -20.61 -1.57 26.04
CA LEU A 89 -20.51 -0.33 26.80
C LEU A 89 -19.78 -0.60 28.12
N PRO A 90 -18.68 0.10 28.43
CA PRO A 90 -17.98 -0.09 29.69
C PRO A 90 -18.85 0.42 30.85
N LEU A 91 -18.90 -0.34 31.94
CA LEU A 91 -19.64 0.01 33.14
C LEU A 91 -18.69 0.30 34.30
N ILE A 92 -18.98 1.36 35.04
CA ILE A 92 -18.29 1.69 36.28
C ILE A 92 -19.28 1.65 37.42
N LEU A 93 -18.98 0.85 38.43
CA LEU A 93 -19.77 0.79 39.64
C LEU A 93 -19.33 1.91 40.60
N VAL A 94 -20.28 2.66 41.13
CA VAL A 94 -19.99 3.81 41.99
C VAL A 94 -20.63 3.62 43.35
N GLY A 95 -19.79 3.47 44.37
CA GLY A 95 -20.20 3.46 45.77
C GLY A 95 -20.21 4.89 46.33
N ASN A 96 -21.28 5.66 46.10
CA ASN A 96 -21.37 7.03 46.60
C ASN A 96 -21.82 7.09 48.07
N LYS A 97 -21.52 8.21 48.74
CA LYS A 97 -21.77 8.48 50.17
C LYS A 97 -20.92 7.65 51.11
N SER A 98 -19.66 7.41 50.74
CA SER A 98 -18.71 6.74 51.62
C SER A 98 -18.45 7.50 52.93
N ASP A 99 -18.90 8.75 53.06
CA ASP A 99 -18.89 9.52 54.31
C ASP A 99 -19.89 9.02 55.36
N LEU A 100 -20.88 8.21 54.97
CA LEU A 100 -21.88 7.64 55.87
C LEU A 100 -21.50 6.27 56.43
N VAL A 101 -20.41 5.68 55.92
CA VAL A 101 -20.00 4.30 56.24
C VAL A 101 -18.52 4.29 56.60
N GLU A 102 -18.16 3.70 57.73
CA GLU A 102 -16.77 3.66 58.21
C GLU A 102 -15.94 2.53 57.58
N TYR A 103 -16.59 1.52 56.99
CA TYR A 103 -15.96 0.37 56.34
C TYR A 103 -16.08 0.43 54.82
N SER A 104 -15.08 -0.11 54.12
CA SER A 104 -15.12 -0.23 52.65
C SER A 104 -16.07 -1.37 52.24
N SER A 105 -16.88 -1.12 51.24
CA SER A 105 -17.80 -2.08 50.62
C SER A 105 -17.12 -2.93 49.53
N MET A 106 -15.83 -2.72 49.25
CA MET A 106 -15.09 -3.40 48.20
C MET A 106 -15.11 -4.93 48.30
N GLU A 107 -15.01 -5.50 49.51
CA GLU A 107 -15.08 -6.96 49.71
C GLU A 107 -16.42 -7.56 49.26
N THR A 108 -17.51 -6.81 49.37
CA THR A 108 -18.85 -7.23 48.93
C THR A 108 -19.03 -7.07 47.42
N ILE A 109 -18.30 -6.13 46.80
CA ILE A 109 -18.38 -5.80 45.38
C ILE A 109 -17.49 -6.71 44.52
N LEU A 110 -16.34 -7.16 45.03
CA LEU A 110 -15.41 -8.02 44.30
C LEU A 110 -16.07 -9.25 43.65
N PRO A 111 -16.97 -10.00 44.31
CA PRO A 111 -17.69 -11.10 43.68
C PRO A 111 -18.58 -10.65 42.51
N ILE A 112 -19.17 -9.45 42.58
CA ILE A 112 -20.03 -8.90 41.53
C ILE A 112 -19.19 -8.52 40.32
N MET A 113 -18.03 -7.89 40.53
CA MET A 113 -17.09 -7.58 39.43
C MET A 113 -16.59 -8.85 38.74
N ASN A 114 -16.33 -9.92 39.49
CA ASN A 114 -15.95 -11.21 38.92
C ASN A 114 -17.12 -11.91 38.18
N GLN A 115 -18.37 -11.57 38.51
CA GLN A 115 -19.56 -12.14 37.87
C GLN A 115 -19.96 -11.40 36.58
N TYR A 116 -19.71 -10.08 36.51
CA TYR A 116 -20.12 -9.22 35.40
C TYR A 116 -18.90 -8.55 34.76
N THR A 117 -18.47 -9.10 33.63
CA THR A 117 -17.23 -8.74 32.93
C THR A 117 -17.31 -7.38 32.23
N GLU A 118 -18.52 -6.83 32.11
CA GLU A 118 -18.78 -5.48 31.61
C GLU A 118 -18.41 -4.39 32.63
N ILE A 119 -18.28 -4.76 33.92
CA ILE A 119 -17.85 -3.83 34.98
C ILE A 119 -16.33 -3.70 34.92
N GLU A 120 -15.84 -2.56 34.43
CA GLU A 120 -14.39 -2.32 34.32
C GLU A 120 -13.75 -2.00 35.67
N THR A 121 -14.42 -1.19 36.49
CA THR A 121 -13.89 -0.78 37.79
C THR A 121 -15.01 -0.40 38.76
N CYS A 122 -14.67 -0.35 40.05
CA CYS A 122 -15.51 0.17 41.10
C CYS A 122 -14.81 1.33 41.81
N VAL A 123 -15.53 2.44 42.01
CA VAL A 123 -15.01 3.63 42.69
C VAL A 123 -15.91 3.98 43.87
N GLU A 124 -15.34 3.94 45.08
CA GLU A 124 -16.00 4.46 46.28
C GLU A 124 -15.77 5.97 46.38
N CYS A 125 -16.84 6.74 46.45
CA CYS A 125 -16.81 8.19 46.38
C CYS A 125 -17.62 8.82 47.54
N SER A 126 -17.28 10.06 47.88
CA SER A 126 -18.13 10.92 48.71
C SER A 126 -18.18 12.31 48.10
N ALA A 127 -19.36 12.70 47.60
CA ALA A 127 -19.58 14.07 47.15
C ALA A 127 -19.38 15.08 48.29
N LYS A 128 -19.80 14.73 49.52
CA LYS A 128 -19.70 15.61 50.70
C LYS A 128 -18.25 15.93 51.07
N ASN A 129 -17.38 14.92 51.04
CA ASN A 129 -15.97 15.07 51.38
C ASN A 129 -15.08 15.26 50.15
N LEU A 130 -15.66 15.43 48.95
CA LEU A 130 -14.96 15.50 47.65
C LEU A 130 -14.01 14.32 47.40
N LYS A 131 -14.32 13.15 47.97
CA LYS A 131 -13.48 11.95 47.85
C LYS A 131 -13.75 11.24 46.52
N ASN A 132 -12.68 11.01 45.74
CA ASN A 132 -12.63 10.24 44.50
C ASN A 132 -13.59 10.72 43.39
N ILE A 133 -14.05 11.97 43.44
CA ILE A 133 -14.96 12.54 42.44
C ILE A 133 -14.24 12.64 41.09
N SER A 134 -13.09 13.31 41.03
CA SER A 134 -12.33 13.44 39.79
C SER A 134 -11.85 12.11 39.24
N GLU A 135 -11.46 11.18 40.11
CA GLU A 135 -11.05 9.81 39.74
C GLU A 135 -12.19 9.03 39.07
N LEU A 136 -13.41 9.14 39.59
CA LEU A 136 -14.59 8.49 38.99
C LEU A 136 -14.77 8.89 37.53
N PHE A 137 -14.79 10.20 37.26
CA PHE A 137 -15.02 10.71 35.90
C PHE A 137 -13.81 10.46 35.00
N TYR A 138 -12.60 10.50 35.55
CA TYR A 138 -11.38 10.11 34.84
C TYR A 138 -11.43 8.64 34.40
N TYR A 139 -11.76 7.71 35.31
CA TYR A 139 -11.89 6.29 34.96
C TYR A 139 -13.01 6.05 33.95
N ALA A 140 -14.14 6.77 34.06
CA ALA A 140 -15.25 6.68 33.10
C ALA A 140 -14.84 7.14 31.70
N GLN A 141 -14.09 8.23 31.61
CA GLN A 141 -13.54 8.70 30.34
C GLN A 141 -12.54 7.69 29.77
N LYS A 142 -11.62 7.20 30.60
CA LYS A 142 -10.58 6.25 30.22
C LYS A 142 -11.16 4.92 29.72
N ALA A 143 -12.19 4.40 30.37
CA ALA A 143 -12.90 3.19 29.98
C ALA A 143 -13.47 3.25 28.55
N VAL A 144 -13.99 4.42 28.15
CA VAL A 144 -14.50 4.66 26.80
C VAL A 144 -13.35 4.84 25.81
N LEU A 145 -12.29 5.53 26.21
CA LEU A 145 -11.16 5.86 25.34
C LEU A 145 -10.17 4.73 25.16
N HIS A 146 -10.10 3.76 26.07
CA HIS A 146 -9.10 2.68 26.07
C HIS A 146 -9.71 1.37 26.57
N PRO A 147 -10.74 0.83 25.87
CA PRO A 147 -11.52 -0.28 26.39
C PRO A 147 -10.62 -1.52 26.63
N THR A 148 -10.77 -2.18 27.78
CA THR A 148 -9.96 -3.38 28.08
C THR A 148 -10.50 -4.62 27.34
N GLY A 149 -11.82 -4.64 27.09
CA GLY A 149 -12.54 -5.77 26.52
C GLY A 149 -11.98 -6.33 25.19
N PRO A 150 -11.56 -5.51 24.21
CA PRO A 150 -10.93 -6.02 22.98
C PRO A 150 -9.55 -6.65 23.19
N LEU A 151 -8.81 -6.24 24.22
CA LEU A 151 -7.41 -6.62 24.42
C LEU A 151 -7.24 -7.91 25.22
N TYR A 152 -8.05 -8.09 26.26
CA TYR A 152 -7.79 -9.09 27.32
C TYR A 152 -9.06 -9.81 27.77
N CYS A 153 -8.90 -11.06 28.17
CA CYS A 153 -9.93 -11.91 28.75
C CYS A 153 -9.64 -12.07 30.25
N PRO A 154 -10.35 -11.36 31.15
CA PRO A 154 -10.11 -11.47 32.59
C PRO A 154 -10.29 -12.88 33.15
N GLU A 155 -11.23 -13.65 32.58
CA GLU A 155 -11.57 -15.01 33.03
C GLU A 155 -10.42 -15.99 32.77
N GLU A 156 -9.89 -15.98 31.54
CA GLU A 156 -8.78 -16.84 31.11
C GLU A 156 -7.42 -16.29 31.55
N LYS A 157 -7.38 -15.04 32.02
CA LYS A 157 -6.16 -14.28 32.32
C LYS A 157 -5.18 -14.18 31.14
N GLU A 158 -5.71 -14.20 29.92
CA GLU A 158 -4.93 -14.16 28.67
C GLU A 158 -5.34 -13.02 27.74
N MET A 159 -4.41 -12.57 26.89
CA MET A 159 -4.71 -11.62 25.81
C MET A 159 -5.57 -12.28 24.73
N LYS A 160 -6.52 -11.53 24.17
CA LYS A 160 -7.39 -12.06 23.10
C LYS A 160 -6.59 -12.33 21.83
N PRO A 161 -6.96 -13.35 21.02
CA PRO A 161 -6.24 -13.70 19.79
C PRO A 161 -6.10 -12.54 18.79
N ALA A 162 -7.11 -11.68 18.67
CA ALA A 162 -7.06 -10.50 17.80
C ALA A 162 -5.97 -9.50 18.24
N CYS A 163 -5.83 -9.26 19.55
CA CYS A 163 -4.80 -8.41 20.12
C CYS A 163 -3.40 -9.00 19.89
N ILE A 164 -3.24 -10.30 20.14
CA ILE A 164 -1.98 -11.01 19.86
C ILE A 164 -1.61 -10.91 18.39
N LYS A 165 -2.56 -11.10 17.47
CA LYS A 165 -2.35 -10.96 16.01
C LYS A 165 -1.89 -9.55 15.65
N ALA A 166 -2.54 -8.51 16.17
CA ALA A 166 -2.19 -7.12 15.92
C ALA A 166 -0.78 -6.78 16.43
N LEU A 167 -0.48 -7.13 17.69
CA LEU A 167 0.84 -6.92 18.31
C LEU A 167 1.94 -7.72 17.62
N THR A 168 1.64 -8.93 17.15
CA THR A 168 2.60 -9.75 16.37
C THR A 168 2.95 -9.09 15.05
N ARG A 169 1.98 -8.48 14.36
CA ARG A 169 2.25 -7.68 13.15
C ARG A 169 3.11 -6.46 13.48
N ILE A 170 2.80 -5.75 14.57
CA ILE A 170 3.58 -4.58 15.01
C ILE A 170 5.03 -4.96 15.31
N PHE A 171 5.24 -6.08 16.00
CA PHE A 171 6.58 -6.62 16.27
C PHE A 171 7.35 -6.84 14.97
N ARG A 172 6.76 -7.55 13.99
CA ARG A 172 7.40 -7.83 12.69
C ARG A 172 7.70 -6.58 11.86
N ILE A 173 6.93 -5.52 12.01
CA ILE A 173 7.20 -4.22 11.37
C ILE A 173 8.35 -3.50 12.09
N SER A 174 8.41 -3.63 13.42
CA SER A 174 9.40 -2.94 14.26
C SER A 174 10.78 -3.61 14.21
N ASP A 175 10.81 -4.92 13.97
CA ASP A 175 11.99 -5.73 13.66
C ASP A 175 12.42 -5.37 12.24
N GLN A 176 13.39 -4.47 12.08
CA GLN A 176 13.78 -3.89 10.79
C GLN A 176 14.83 -4.73 10.06
N ASP A 177 15.62 -5.52 10.80
CA ASP A 177 16.62 -6.43 10.24
C ASP A 177 16.13 -7.89 10.08
N ASN A 178 14.92 -8.21 10.56
CA ASN A 178 14.28 -9.53 10.51
C ASN A 178 15.07 -10.62 11.23
N ASP A 179 15.81 -10.27 12.27
CA ASP A 179 16.55 -11.25 13.07
C ASP A 179 15.67 -12.00 14.08
N GLY A 180 14.40 -11.58 14.22
CA GLY A 180 13.41 -12.19 15.12
C GLY A 180 13.42 -11.61 16.53
N THR A 181 14.24 -10.59 16.78
CA THR A 181 14.34 -9.84 18.03
C THR A 181 14.22 -8.33 17.77
N LEU A 182 13.95 -7.55 18.82
CA LEU A 182 14.06 -6.09 18.76
C LEU A 182 15.30 -5.67 19.51
N ASN A 183 16.32 -5.24 18.79
CA ASN A 183 17.56 -4.74 19.36
C ASN A 183 17.36 -3.33 19.97
N ASP A 184 18.39 -2.77 20.61
CA ASP A 184 18.28 -1.47 21.30
C ASP A 184 17.95 -0.31 20.35
N ALA A 185 18.43 -0.36 19.10
CA ALA A 185 18.15 0.69 18.13
C ALA A 185 16.68 0.65 17.71
N GLU A 186 16.15 -0.54 17.44
CA GLU A 186 14.75 -0.76 17.06
C GLU A 186 13.79 -0.48 18.21
N LEU A 187 14.13 -0.89 19.43
CA LEU A 187 13.34 -0.55 20.63
C LEU A 187 13.31 0.95 20.87
N ASN A 188 14.43 1.66 20.71
CA ASN A 188 14.46 3.11 20.83
C ASN A 188 13.66 3.80 19.72
N PHE A 189 13.76 3.30 18.48
CA PHE A 189 12.94 3.78 17.37
C PHE A 189 11.44 3.59 17.68
N PHE A 190 11.04 2.38 18.10
CA PHE A 190 9.68 2.03 18.50
C PHE A 190 9.14 2.92 19.62
N GLN A 191 9.95 3.16 20.67
CA GLN A 191 9.59 4.03 21.79
C GLN A 191 9.40 5.48 21.34
N ARG A 192 10.30 5.99 20.48
CA ARG A 192 10.21 7.35 19.94
C ARG A 192 8.94 7.54 19.11
N ILE A 193 8.61 6.61 18.21
CA ILE A 193 7.42 6.74 17.36
C ILE A 193 6.11 6.61 18.14
N CYS A 194 6.08 5.81 19.22
CA CYS A 194 4.87 5.57 20.00
C CYS A 194 4.66 6.58 21.14
N PHE A 195 5.73 7.02 21.80
CA PHE A 195 5.66 7.77 23.06
C PHE A 195 6.45 9.09 23.03
N ASN A 196 6.99 9.49 21.87
CA ASN A 196 7.77 10.71 21.65
C ASN A 196 9.08 10.83 22.45
N THR A 197 9.42 9.85 23.29
CA THR A 197 10.59 9.87 24.17
C THR A 197 11.28 8.51 24.14
N PRO A 198 12.58 8.42 23.78
CA PRO A 198 13.32 7.16 23.90
C PRO A 198 13.57 6.81 25.37
N LEU A 199 13.76 5.54 25.66
CA LEU A 199 14.11 5.09 27.01
C LEU A 199 15.61 5.33 27.27
N ALA A 200 15.96 5.70 28.50
CA ALA A 200 17.35 5.69 28.92
C ALA A 200 17.89 4.26 28.83
N PRO A 201 19.17 4.04 28.44
CA PRO A 201 19.73 2.69 28.28
C PRO A 201 19.54 1.79 29.51
N GLN A 202 19.69 2.35 30.71
CA GLN A 202 19.46 1.62 31.96
C GLN A 202 18.00 1.18 32.13
N ALA A 203 17.04 2.05 31.78
CA ALA A 203 15.62 1.73 31.89
C ALA A 203 15.23 0.62 30.89
N LEU A 204 15.85 0.60 29.72
CA LEU A 204 15.65 -0.46 28.74
C LEU A 204 16.17 -1.82 29.26
N GLU A 205 17.35 -1.81 29.88
CA GLU A 205 17.91 -3.00 30.50
C GLU A 205 17.08 -3.49 31.69
N ASP A 206 16.50 -2.57 32.47
CA ASP A 206 15.58 -2.90 33.57
C ASP A 206 14.31 -3.58 33.03
N VAL A 207 13.76 -3.12 31.90
CA VAL A 207 12.63 -3.77 31.21
C VAL A 207 13.01 -5.18 30.77
N LYS A 208 14.17 -5.36 30.12
CA LYS A 208 14.66 -6.69 29.72
C LYS A 208 14.87 -7.61 30.92
N ASN A 209 15.38 -7.09 32.04
CA ASN A 209 15.55 -7.84 33.28
C ASN A 209 14.22 -8.31 33.87
N VAL A 210 13.15 -7.51 33.77
CA VAL A 210 11.80 -7.93 34.13
C VAL A 210 11.34 -9.10 33.25
N VAL A 211 11.60 -9.05 31.94
CA VAL A 211 11.28 -10.15 31.02
C VAL A 211 12.06 -11.40 31.36
N ARG A 212 13.40 -11.32 31.49
CA ARG A 212 14.26 -12.48 31.81
C ARG A 212 13.87 -13.19 33.11
N LYS A 213 13.37 -12.44 34.11
CA LYS A 213 12.92 -13.00 35.40
C LYS A 213 11.63 -13.82 35.28
N ASN A 214 10.77 -13.53 34.30
CA ASN A 214 9.46 -14.16 34.17
C ASN A 214 9.37 -15.11 32.97
N LEU A 215 10.21 -14.91 31.95
CA LEU A 215 10.18 -15.65 30.70
C LEU A 215 11.61 -15.88 30.18
N SER A 216 12.05 -17.15 30.16
CA SER A 216 13.41 -17.53 29.81
C SER A 216 13.77 -17.28 28.35
N ASP A 217 12.80 -17.35 27.44
CA ASP A 217 12.95 -17.11 26.00
C ASP A 217 12.36 -15.76 25.55
N GLY A 218 12.16 -14.84 26.51
CA GLY A 218 11.64 -13.50 26.24
C GLY A 218 12.70 -12.50 25.77
N VAL A 219 13.99 -12.80 25.97
CA VAL A 219 15.13 -11.98 25.53
C VAL A 219 16.18 -12.92 24.94
N ALA A 220 16.61 -12.65 23.71
CA ALA A 220 17.65 -13.40 23.00
C ALA A 220 18.66 -12.42 22.41
N ASP A 221 19.96 -12.72 22.48
CA ASP A 221 21.04 -11.88 21.93
C ASP A 221 20.98 -10.40 22.34
N ASN A 222 20.53 -10.16 23.57
CA ASN A 222 20.25 -8.82 24.12
C ASN A 222 19.10 -8.06 23.43
N GLY A 223 18.38 -8.65 22.48
CA GLY A 223 17.14 -8.15 21.89
C GLY A 223 15.88 -8.73 22.54
N LEU A 224 14.78 -8.00 22.45
CA LEU A 224 13.47 -8.45 22.95
C LEU A 224 12.81 -9.38 21.92
N THR A 225 12.47 -10.61 22.29
CA THR A 225 11.80 -11.54 21.36
C THR A 225 10.31 -11.24 21.24
N LEU A 226 9.62 -11.81 20.24
CA LEU A 226 8.16 -11.69 20.11
C LEU A 226 7.44 -12.13 21.39
N LYS A 227 7.90 -13.22 22.02
CA LYS A 227 7.30 -13.71 23.27
C LYS A 227 7.50 -12.72 24.42
N GLY A 228 8.70 -12.13 24.52
CA GLY A 228 8.98 -11.07 25.48
C GLY A 228 8.13 -9.82 25.25
N PHE A 229 7.96 -9.42 23.99
CA PHE A 229 7.11 -8.30 23.60
C PHE A 229 5.64 -8.50 23.99
N LEU A 230 5.07 -9.67 23.68
CA LEU A 230 3.70 -10.01 24.08
C LEU A 230 3.57 -10.09 25.61
N PHE A 231 4.57 -10.65 26.31
CA PHE A 231 4.60 -10.69 27.77
C PHE A 231 4.55 -9.29 28.39
N LEU A 232 5.31 -8.32 27.86
CA LEU A 232 5.28 -6.93 28.34
C LEU A 232 3.89 -6.31 28.19
N HIS A 233 3.23 -6.52 27.06
CA HIS A 233 1.87 -6.03 26.83
C HIS A 233 0.85 -6.69 27.77
N THR A 234 0.97 -7.99 28.04
CA THR A 234 0.18 -8.67 29.08
C THR A 234 0.38 -8.01 30.44
N LEU A 235 1.64 -7.76 30.82
CA LEU A 235 1.98 -7.14 32.11
C LEU A 235 1.42 -5.72 32.24
N PHE A 236 1.45 -4.92 31.17
CA PHE A 236 0.84 -3.59 31.17
C PHE A 236 -0.67 -3.64 31.41
N ILE A 237 -1.37 -4.54 30.73
CA ILE A 237 -2.82 -4.70 30.87
C ILE A 237 -3.17 -5.16 32.29
N GLN A 238 -2.49 -6.19 32.81
CA GLN A 238 -2.71 -6.72 34.16
C GLN A 238 -2.45 -5.70 35.27
N ARG A 239 -1.56 -4.72 35.04
CA ARG A 239 -1.28 -3.62 35.97
C ARG A 239 -2.20 -2.40 35.78
N GLY A 240 -3.27 -2.52 34.98
CA GLY A 240 -4.22 -1.43 34.73
C GLY A 240 -3.66 -0.31 33.83
N ARG A 241 -2.56 -0.56 33.12
CA ARG A 241 -1.90 0.38 32.19
C ARG A 241 -2.13 0.01 30.72
N HIS A 242 -3.35 -0.42 30.41
CA HIS A 242 -3.73 -0.84 29.06
C HIS A 242 -3.73 0.31 28.04
N GLU A 243 -3.76 1.58 28.49
CA GLU A 243 -3.58 2.75 27.62
C GLU A 243 -2.26 2.68 26.84
N THR A 244 -1.18 2.16 27.44
CA THR A 244 0.12 2.00 26.78
C THR A 244 0.01 1.09 25.56
N THR A 245 -0.74 -0.01 25.68
CA THR A 245 -1.00 -0.94 24.58
C THR A 245 -1.85 -0.29 23.50
N TRP A 246 -2.90 0.46 23.88
CA TRP A 246 -3.73 1.20 22.94
C TRP A 246 -2.98 2.30 22.18
N THR A 247 -2.05 3.00 22.83
CA THR A 247 -1.19 4.00 22.18
C THR A 247 -0.37 3.36 21.07
N VAL A 248 0.23 2.20 21.32
CA VAL A 248 0.96 1.42 20.31
C VAL A 248 0.03 0.99 19.18
N LEU A 249 -1.12 0.37 19.48
CA LEU A 249 -2.08 -0.09 18.47
C LEU A 249 -2.53 1.06 17.55
N ARG A 250 -2.91 2.19 18.13
CA ARG A 250 -3.35 3.37 17.37
C ARG A 250 -2.24 4.00 16.56
N ARG A 251 -1.00 4.03 17.09
CA ARG A 251 0.16 4.52 16.33
C ARG A 251 0.40 3.72 15.06
N PHE A 252 0.08 2.42 15.09
CA PHE A 252 0.18 1.50 13.97
C PHE A 252 -1.12 1.37 13.15
N GLY A 253 -2.07 2.28 13.34
CA GLY A 253 -3.26 2.43 12.50
C GLY A 253 -4.47 1.57 12.90
N TYR A 254 -4.42 0.89 14.05
CA TYR A 254 -5.55 0.08 14.53
C TYR A 254 -6.61 0.91 15.26
N ASP A 255 -7.86 0.51 15.10
CA ASP A 255 -9.01 1.04 15.85
C ASP A 255 -9.38 0.20 17.08
N ASP A 256 -10.50 0.55 17.72
CA ASP A 256 -10.99 -0.10 18.95
C ASP A 256 -11.46 -1.56 18.72
N ASP A 257 -11.70 -1.95 17.46
CA ASP A 257 -12.04 -3.32 17.07
C ASP A 257 -10.81 -4.14 16.62
N LEU A 258 -9.61 -3.53 16.70
CA LEU A 258 -8.33 -4.10 16.29
C LEU A 258 -8.25 -4.37 14.78
N GLU A 259 -8.94 -3.55 13.99
CA GLU A 259 -8.85 -3.52 12.54
C GLU A 259 -8.03 -2.29 12.08
N LEU A 260 -7.36 -2.41 10.93
CA LEU A 260 -6.62 -1.28 10.37
C LEU A 260 -7.60 -0.27 9.77
N THR A 261 -7.49 0.97 10.21
CA THR A 261 -8.42 2.04 9.82
C THR A 261 -8.39 2.31 8.31
N PRO A 262 -9.54 2.63 7.70
CA PRO A 262 -9.60 3.01 6.29
C PRO A 262 -8.72 4.22 5.96
N GLU A 263 -8.59 5.18 6.87
CA GLU A 263 -7.73 6.36 6.69
C GLU A 263 -6.24 5.99 6.60
N TYR A 264 -5.82 4.94 7.31
CA TYR A 264 -4.45 4.44 7.27
C TYR A 264 -4.14 3.64 6.00
N LEU A 265 -5.06 2.77 5.56
CA LEU A 265 -4.87 1.90 4.39
C LEU A 265 -5.18 2.59 3.06
N PHE A 266 -6.19 3.46 3.03
CA PHE A 266 -6.72 4.10 1.82
C PHE A 266 -6.65 5.64 1.93
N PRO A 267 -5.46 6.22 2.09
CA PRO A 267 -5.33 7.67 2.15
C PRO A 267 -5.79 8.30 0.83
N LEU A 268 -6.41 9.48 0.93
CA LEU A 268 -6.95 10.17 -0.24
C LEU A 268 -5.83 10.63 -1.17
N LEU A 269 -5.78 10.08 -2.38
CA LEU A 269 -4.89 10.53 -3.45
C LEU A 269 -5.72 10.82 -4.71
N LYS A 270 -5.80 12.09 -5.10
CA LYS A 270 -6.51 12.51 -6.32
C LYS A 270 -5.56 12.47 -7.51
N ILE A 271 -5.89 11.67 -8.52
CA ILE A 271 -5.15 11.57 -9.77
C ILE A 271 -5.90 12.36 -10.86
N PRO A 272 -5.33 13.43 -11.42
CA PRO A 272 -5.94 14.13 -12.55
C PRO A 272 -6.02 13.23 -13.80
N PRO A 273 -6.96 13.49 -14.73
CA PRO A 273 -6.99 12.79 -16.01
C PRO A 273 -5.66 12.91 -16.77
N ASP A 274 -5.31 11.90 -17.56
CA ASP A 274 -4.08 11.84 -18.38
C ASP A 274 -2.75 11.89 -17.60
N CYS A 275 -2.79 11.86 -16.27
CA CYS A 275 -1.64 11.66 -15.38
C CYS A 275 -1.38 10.17 -15.10
N THR A 276 -0.18 9.85 -14.65
CA THR A 276 0.20 8.50 -14.19
C THR A 276 0.76 8.57 -12.78
N THR A 277 0.82 7.42 -12.10
CA THR A 277 1.38 7.28 -10.75
C THR A 277 2.66 6.47 -10.79
N GLU A 278 3.70 6.97 -10.13
CA GLU A 278 5.01 6.33 -10.02
C GLU A 278 5.47 6.34 -8.56
N LEU A 279 6.33 5.40 -8.16
CA LEU A 279 6.99 5.44 -6.87
C LEU A 279 8.08 6.52 -6.89
N ASN A 280 8.19 7.30 -5.82
CA ASN A 280 9.31 8.22 -5.67
C ASN A 280 10.58 7.49 -5.23
N HIS A 281 11.71 8.19 -5.22
CA HIS A 281 13.01 7.61 -4.88
C HIS A 281 13.05 7.00 -3.47
N HIS A 282 12.48 7.68 -2.45
CA HIS A 282 12.44 7.17 -1.08
C HIS A 282 11.56 5.93 -0.93
N ALA A 283 10.47 5.83 -1.70
CA ALA A 283 9.64 4.64 -1.74
C ALA A 283 10.39 3.45 -2.35
N TYR A 284 11.19 3.68 -3.41
CA TYR A 284 12.08 2.63 -3.91
C TYR A 284 13.09 2.20 -2.85
N LEU A 285 13.78 3.11 -2.16
CA LEU A 285 14.73 2.75 -1.09
C LEU A 285 14.06 1.93 0.02
N PHE A 286 12.84 2.29 0.43
CA PHE A 286 12.07 1.50 1.39
C PHE A 286 11.78 0.10 0.88
N LEU A 287 11.35 -0.06 -0.37
CA LEU A 287 11.08 -1.38 -0.94
C LEU A 287 12.37 -2.20 -1.10
N GLN A 288 13.50 -1.56 -1.40
CA GLN A 288 14.80 -2.22 -1.43
C GLN A 288 15.17 -2.76 -0.05
N SER A 289 15.03 -1.96 1.01
CA SER A 289 15.29 -2.44 2.36
C SER A 289 14.34 -3.57 2.78
N ILE A 290 13.07 -3.52 2.35
CA ILE A 290 12.11 -4.61 2.58
C ILE A 290 12.51 -5.88 1.82
N PHE A 291 13.04 -5.77 0.61
CA PHE A 291 13.56 -6.94 -0.11
C PHE A 291 14.75 -7.55 0.64
N ASP A 292 15.76 -6.73 0.94
CA ASP A 292 17.01 -7.19 1.57
C ASP A 292 16.75 -7.80 2.96
N LYS A 293 15.74 -7.28 3.67
CA LYS A 293 15.25 -7.80 4.95
C LYS A 293 14.76 -9.26 4.86
N HIS A 294 14.22 -9.67 3.72
CA HIS A 294 13.61 -10.99 3.53
C HIS A 294 14.43 -11.92 2.62
N ASP A 295 15.46 -11.42 1.91
CA ASP A 295 16.45 -12.22 1.16
C ASP A 295 17.53 -12.74 2.14
N LEU A 296 17.17 -13.79 2.88
CA LEU A 296 17.99 -14.31 3.97
C LEU A 296 19.18 -15.11 3.45
N ASP A 297 19.03 -15.78 2.30
CA ASP A 297 20.10 -16.54 1.66
C ASP A 297 20.99 -15.69 0.73
N ARG A 298 20.61 -14.42 0.51
CA ARG A 298 21.34 -13.40 -0.26
C ARG A 298 21.55 -13.81 -1.71
N ASP A 299 20.58 -14.52 -2.29
CA ASP A 299 20.62 -14.96 -3.68
C ASP A 299 20.07 -13.90 -4.67
N CYS A 300 19.68 -12.72 -4.16
CA CYS A 300 19.04 -11.64 -4.90
C CYS A 300 17.70 -12.05 -5.54
N ALA A 301 17.02 -13.04 -4.96
CA ALA A 301 15.66 -13.44 -5.26
C ALA A 301 14.89 -13.79 -3.98
N LEU A 302 13.56 -13.77 -4.05
CA LEU A 302 12.71 -14.21 -2.94
C LEU A 302 12.16 -15.59 -3.27
N SER A 303 12.61 -16.58 -2.52
CA SER A 303 12.06 -17.93 -2.52
C SER A 303 10.59 -17.92 -2.06
N PRO A 304 9.82 -19.01 -2.28
CA PRO A 304 8.44 -19.11 -1.80
C PRO A 304 8.30 -18.94 -0.29
N ASP A 305 9.28 -19.40 0.49
CA ASP A 305 9.27 -19.29 1.94
C ASP A 305 9.56 -17.86 2.40
N GLU A 306 10.49 -17.15 1.75
CA GLU A 306 10.79 -15.74 2.01
C GLU A 306 9.64 -14.82 1.58
N LEU A 307 8.99 -15.09 0.44
CA LEU A 307 7.75 -14.39 0.07
C LEU A 307 6.64 -14.61 1.08
N LYS A 308 6.50 -15.84 1.57
CA LYS A 308 5.52 -16.15 2.62
C LYS A 308 5.85 -15.42 3.91
N ASP A 309 7.14 -15.29 4.26
CA ASP A 309 7.61 -14.53 5.41
C ASP A 309 7.32 -13.03 5.28
N LEU A 310 7.67 -12.41 4.14
CA LEU A 310 7.33 -11.03 3.80
C LEU A 310 5.83 -10.75 3.95
N PHE A 311 4.98 -11.66 3.46
CA PHE A 311 3.54 -11.49 3.49
C PHE A 311 2.88 -11.90 4.82
N LYS A 312 3.65 -12.27 5.85
CA LYS A 312 3.10 -12.50 7.21
C LYS A 312 2.51 -11.24 7.86
N VAL A 313 2.85 -10.04 7.38
CA VAL A 313 2.24 -8.77 7.83
C VAL A 313 1.01 -8.38 7.02
N PHE A 314 0.64 -9.17 6.00
CA PHE A 314 -0.55 -8.98 5.18
C PHE A 314 -1.71 -9.84 5.70
N PRO A 315 -2.97 -9.39 5.54
CA PRO A 315 -4.14 -10.19 5.92
C PRO A 315 -4.45 -11.32 4.92
N TYR A 316 -3.88 -11.29 3.73
CA TYR A 316 -4.03 -12.29 2.66
C TYR A 316 -2.76 -12.35 1.80
N MET A 317 -2.65 -13.35 0.91
CA MET A 317 -1.57 -13.44 -0.07
C MET A 317 -1.78 -12.40 -1.19
N PRO A 318 -0.97 -11.33 -1.29
CA PRO A 318 -1.26 -10.22 -2.20
C PRO A 318 -0.93 -10.50 -3.66
N TRP A 319 -0.04 -11.47 -3.91
CA TRP A 319 0.47 -11.81 -5.24
C TRP A 319 0.05 -13.22 -5.63
N GLY A 320 -0.58 -13.33 -6.79
CA GLY A 320 -0.88 -14.61 -7.42
C GLY A 320 0.35 -15.23 -8.08
N PRO A 321 0.28 -16.51 -8.50
CA PRO A 321 1.38 -17.21 -9.15
C PRO A 321 1.69 -16.68 -10.57
N ASP A 322 0.81 -15.85 -11.13
CA ASP A 322 0.99 -15.12 -12.38
C ASP A 322 2.03 -13.99 -12.27
N VAL A 323 2.29 -13.47 -11.06
CA VAL A 323 3.33 -12.47 -10.81
C VAL A 323 4.71 -12.99 -11.23
N ASN A 324 5.00 -14.27 -10.96
CA ASN A 324 6.24 -14.91 -11.41
C ASN A 324 6.37 -14.91 -12.94
N ASN A 325 5.29 -14.70 -13.71
CA ASN A 325 5.35 -14.56 -15.17
C ASN A 325 5.10 -13.14 -15.67
N THR A 326 5.00 -12.18 -14.76
CA THR A 326 4.83 -10.76 -15.05
C THR A 326 6.15 -10.00 -14.93
N VAL A 327 7.05 -10.46 -14.06
CA VAL A 327 8.32 -9.79 -13.74
C VAL A 327 9.52 -10.73 -13.90
N CYS A 328 10.73 -10.16 -13.78
CA CYS A 328 11.97 -10.92 -13.83
C CYS A 328 12.05 -11.96 -12.71
N THR A 329 12.50 -13.16 -13.06
CA THR A 329 12.72 -14.27 -12.12
C THR A 329 14.05 -14.95 -12.37
N ASN A 330 14.65 -15.54 -11.34
CA ASN A 330 15.87 -16.34 -11.46
C ASN A 330 15.59 -17.67 -12.20
N GLU A 331 16.58 -18.56 -12.27
CA GLU A 331 16.47 -19.85 -12.97
C GLU A 331 15.41 -20.78 -12.36
N ARG A 332 15.15 -20.67 -11.06
CA ARG A 332 14.13 -21.45 -10.33
C ARG A 332 12.72 -20.87 -10.45
N GLY A 333 12.58 -19.70 -11.08
CA GLY A 333 11.30 -18.99 -11.19
C GLY A 333 10.96 -18.13 -9.98
N TRP A 334 11.91 -17.88 -9.08
CA TRP A 334 11.76 -17.00 -7.92
C TRP A 334 11.92 -15.54 -8.33
N ILE A 335 11.16 -14.63 -7.70
CA ILE A 335 11.12 -13.22 -8.06
C ILE A 335 12.46 -12.59 -7.69
N THR A 336 13.19 -12.03 -8.66
CA THR A 336 14.49 -11.38 -8.37
C THR A 336 14.29 -10.01 -7.72
N TYR A 337 15.35 -9.43 -7.16
CA TYR A 337 15.37 -8.04 -6.68
C TYR A 337 14.76 -7.06 -7.69
N GLN A 338 15.22 -7.10 -8.94
CA GLN A 338 14.68 -6.24 -10.00
C GLN A 338 13.22 -6.60 -10.33
N GLY A 339 12.86 -7.87 -10.27
CA GLY A 339 11.49 -8.34 -10.47
C GLY A 339 10.55 -7.81 -9.38
N PHE A 340 11.00 -7.80 -8.13
CA PHE A 340 10.27 -7.28 -6.98
C PHE A 340 9.95 -5.78 -7.17
N LEU A 341 10.97 -4.96 -7.47
CA LEU A 341 10.76 -3.53 -7.74
C LEU A 341 9.86 -3.31 -8.96
N SER A 342 9.98 -4.15 -9.98
CA SER A 342 9.12 -4.09 -11.17
C SER A 342 7.65 -4.39 -10.84
N GLN A 343 7.38 -5.35 -9.94
CA GLN A 343 6.02 -5.69 -9.52
C GLN A 343 5.36 -4.55 -8.74
N TRP A 344 6.12 -3.89 -7.86
CA TRP A 344 5.65 -2.70 -7.16
C TRP A 344 5.41 -1.52 -8.12
N THR A 345 6.31 -1.33 -9.09
CA THR A 345 6.15 -0.30 -10.13
C THR A 345 4.90 -0.55 -10.97
N LEU A 346 4.64 -1.80 -11.37
CA LEU A 346 3.44 -2.20 -12.09
C LEU A 346 2.17 -1.94 -11.29
N THR A 347 2.15 -2.38 -10.03
CA THR A 347 1.01 -2.20 -9.13
C THR A 347 0.71 -0.71 -8.96
N THR A 348 1.74 0.11 -8.73
CA THR A 348 1.62 1.56 -8.59
C THR A 348 1.03 2.24 -9.82
N TYR A 349 1.41 1.77 -11.03
CA TYR A 349 0.95 2.35 -12.29
C TYR A 349 -0.50 1.96 -12.63
N LEU A 350 -0.91 0.72 -12.33
CA LEU A 350 -2.22 0.19 -12.71
C LEU A 350 -3.30 0.38 -11.64
N ASP A 351 -2.95 0.20 -10.36
CA ASP A 351 -3.88 0.25 -9.22
C ASP A 351 -3.15 0.86 -8.02
N VAL A 352 -3.09 2.20 -8.01
CA VAL A 352 -2.38 2.94 -6.96
C VAL A 352 -3.02 2.73 -5.59
N GLN A 353 -4.35 2.56 -5.50
CA GLN A 353 -5.03 2.32 -4.23
C GLN A 353 -4.56 1.01 -3.59
N ARG A 354 -4.41 -0.05 -4.38
CA ARG A 354 -3.84 -1.31 -3.90
C ARG A 354 -2.38 -1.17 -3.48
N CYS A 355 -1.59 -0.38 -4.21
CA CYS A 355 -0.21 -0.11 -3.80
C CYS A 355 -0.16 0.60 -2.43
N LEU A 356 -1.00 1.61 -2.22
CA LEU A 356 -1.10 2.34 -0.94
C LEU A 356 -1.52 1.40 0.20
N GLU A 357 -2.50 0.54 -0.03
CA GLU A 357 -2.91 -0.48 0.93
C GLU A 357 -1.75 -1.41 1.31
N TYR A 358 -0.99 -1.90 0.32
CA TYR A 358 0.14 -2.79 0.56
C TYR A 358 1.29 -2.09 1.31
N LEU A 359 1.57 -0.82 1.01
CA LEU A 359 2.51 0.00 1.78
C LEU A 359 2.02 0.19 3.23
N GLY A 360 0.71 0.33 3.44
CA GLY A 360 0.08 0.32 4.76
C GLY A 360 0.34 -0.98 5.51
N TYR A 361 0.19 -2.14 4.86
CA TYR A 361 0.49 -3.44 5.46
C TYR A 361 1.96 -3.60 5.83
N LEU A 362 2.88 -3.07 5.03
CA LEU A 362 4.32 -3.03 5.34
C LEU A 362 4.72 -1.99 6.39
N GLY A 363 3.82 -1.08 6.77
CA GLY A 363 4.13 -0.04 7.76
C GLY A 363 4.91 1.15 7.21
N TYR A 364 4.83 1.43 5.91
CA TYR A 364 5.64 2.48 5.26
C TYR A 364 5.52 3.84 5.95
N SER A 365 4.31 4.37 6.16
CA SER A 365 4.14 5.69 6.80
C SER A 365 4.71 5.77 8.22
N ILE A 366 4.80 4.64 8.90
CA ILE A 366 5.31 4.54 10.27
C ILE A 366 6.83 4.52 10.25
N LEU A 367 7.42 3.63 9.46
CA LEU A 367 8.87 3.44 9.36
C LEU A 367 9.57 4.62 8.68
N ALA A 368 8.94 5.20 7.65
CA ALA A 368 9.44 6.39 6.95
C ALA A 368 9.03 7.72 7.62
N GLU A 369 8.33 7.66 8.76
CA GLU A 369 7.82 8.82 9.51
C GLU A 369 7.07 9.85 8.63
N GLN A 370 6.21 9.35 7.74
CA GLN A 370 5.40 10.16 6.82
C GLN A 370 3.95 10.28 7.32
N GLU A 371 3.24 11.30 6.84
CA GLU A 371 1.83 11.50 7.17
C GLU A 371 0.93 10.34 6.69
N SER A 372 1.19 9.82 5.49
CA SER A 372 0.42 8.71 4.93
C SER A 372 1.21 7.91 3.89
N GLN A 373 0.62 6.81 3.42
CA GLN A 373 1.20 6.01 2.34
C GLN A 373 1.29 6.81 1.02
N ALA A 374 0.45 7.83 0.83
CA ALA A 374 0.43 8.65 -0.38
C ALA A 374 1.73 9.43 -0.59
N SER A 375 2.50 9.68 0.48
CA SER A 375 3.82 10.29 0.40
C SER A 375 4.84 9.46 -0.41
N ALA A 376 4.57 8.18 -0.67
CA ALA A 376 5.38 7.33 -1.54
C ALA A 376 5.19 7.62 -3.05
N ILE A 377 4.10 8.28 -3.43
CA ILE A 377 3.64 8.34 -4.82
C ILE A 377 3.96 9.70 -5.45
N THR A 378 4.57 9.66 -6.62
CA THR A 378 4.69 10.80 -7.53
C THR A 378 3.57 10.74 -8.56
N VAL A 379 2.69 11.75 -8.57
CA VAL A 379 1.72 11.94 -9.64
C VAL A 379 2.39 12.73 -10.76
N THR A 380 2.52 12.10 -11.93
CA THR A 380 3.14 12.74 -13.09
C THR A 380 2.21 13.82 -13.65
N ARG A 381 2.77 14.75 -14.44
CA ARG A 381 1.95 15.77 -15.09
C ARG A 381 1.13 15.22 -16.27
N ASP A 382 0.16 16.01 -16.70
CA ASP A 382 -0.73 15.72 -17.83
C ASP A 382 0.07 15.39 -19.11
N LYS A 383 -0.28 14.27 -19.76
CA LYS A 383 0.31 13.81 -21.02
C LYS A 383 0.25 14.88 -22.13
N LYS A 384 -0.79 15.72 -22.17
CA LYS A 384 -0.93 16.82 -23.14
C LYS A 384 0.21 17.81 -23.02
N ILE A 385 0.66 18.12 -21.79
CA ILE A 385 1.79 19.01 -21.52
C ILE A 385 3.09 18.37 -22.02
N ASP A 386 3.27 17.06 -21.80
CA ASP A 386 4.43 16.32 -22.31
C ASP A 386 4.52 16.38 -23.84
N LEU A 387 3.39 16.19 -24.53
CA LEU A 387 3.32 16.27 -26.00
C LEU A 387 3.58 17.69 -26.52
N GLN A 388 3.03 18.71 -25.85
CA GLN A 388 3.27 20.12 -26.22
C GLN A 388 4.73 20.52 -26.03
N LYS A 389 5.34 20.13 -24.90
CA LYS A 389 6.75 20.42 -24.60
C LYS A 389 7.73 19.49 -25.31
N LYS A 390 7.24 18.42 -25.94
CA LYS A 390 8.04 17.36 -26.59
C LYS A 390 9.09 16.75 -25.66
N GLN A 391 8.77 16.68 -24.37
CA GLN A 391 9.65 16.17 -23.33
C GLN A 391 8.78 15.61 -22.21
N THR A 392 9.17 14.47 -21.65
CA THR A 392 8.52 13.86 -20.49
C THR A 392 9.54 13.61 -19.38
N GLN A 393 9.08 13.62 -18.14
CA GLN A 393 9.85 13.23 -16.96
C GLN A 393 9.41 11.86 -16.40
N ARG A 394 8.46 11.19 -17.08
CA ARG A 394 7.99 9.86 -16.70
C ARG A 394 9.13 8.85 -16.75
N ASN A 395 9.06 7.88 -15.85
CA ASN A 395 9.95 6.73 -15.84
C ASN A 395 9.25 5.46 -16.30
N VAL A 396 7.92 5.42 -16.26
CA VAL A 396 7.13 4.24 -16.64
C VAL A 396 6.30 4.54 -17.90
N PHE A 397 6.45 3.70 -18.92
CA PHE A 397 5.72 3.82 -20.19
C PHE A 397 4.91 2.56 -20.47
N ARG A 398 3.61 2.72 -20.74
CA ARG A 398 2.73 1.62 -21.11
C ARG A 398 2.71 1.42 -22.62
N CYS A 399 2.90 0.19 -23.06
CA CYS A 399 2.76 -0.23 -24.45
C CYS A 399 1.73 -1.35 -24.58
N ASN A 400 0.71 -1.10 -25.41
CA ASN A 400 -0.32 -2.11 -25.69
C ASN A 400 0.14 -3.00 -26.85
N VAL A 401 0.17 -4.31 -26.61
CA VAL A 401 0.56 -5.34 -27.59
C VAL A 401 -0.72 -5.91 -28.19
N ILE A 402 -0.94 -5.63 -29.47
CA ILE A 402 -2.21 -5.91 -30.15
C ILE A 402 -1.95 -6.75 -31.40
N GLY A 403 -2.79 -7.74 -31.64
CA GLY A 403 -2.65 -8.66 -32.77
C GLY A 403 -3.62 -9.82 -32.66
N MET A 404 -3.77 -10.56 -33.75
CA MET A 404 -4.69 -11.70 -33.83
C MET A 404 -4.33 -12.80 -32.82
N LYS A 405 -5.29 -13.63 -32.42
CA LYS A 405 -5.06 -14.80 -31.57
C LYS A 405 -4.00 -15.72 -32.20
N GLY A 406 -3.03 -16.12 -31.38
CA GLY A 406 -1.93 -16.99 -31.81
C GLY A 406 -0.80 -16.31 -32.58
N CYS A 407 -0.82 -14.98 -32.79
CA CYS A 407 0.23 -14.30 -33.54
C CYS A 407 1.58 -14.17 -32.79
N GLY A 408 1.61 -14.49 -31.49
CA GLY A 408 2.84 -14.47 -30.68
C GLY A 408 2.94 -13.35 -29.64
N LYS A 409 1.84 -12.63 -29.35
CA LYS A 409 1.80 -11.54 -28.36
C LYS A 409 2.42 -11.92 -27.00
N SER A 410 1.93 -12.99 -26.39
CA SER A 410 2.42 -13.45 -25.09
C SER A 410 3.91 -13.83 -25.13
N GLY A 411 4.42 -14.26 -26.29
CA GLY A 411 5.85 -14.50 -26.49
C GLY A 411 6.68 -13.21 -26.48
N VAL A 412 6.16 -12.12 -27.06
CA VAL A 412 6.75 -10.77 -26.98
C VAL A 412 6.83 -10.31 -25.52
N LEU A 413 5.78 -10.51 -24.72
CA LEU A 413 5.78 -10.18 -23.30
C LEU A 413 6.87 -10.94 -22.54
N GLN A 414 6.90 -12.26 -22.68
CA GLN A 414 7.88 -13.10 -21.98
C GLN A 414 9.33 -12.86 -22.44
N ALA A 415 9.51 -12.42 -23.68
CA ALA A 415 10.83 -12.02 -24.19
C ALA A 415 11.35 -10.74 -23.51
N LEU A 416 10.49 -9.81 -23.07
CA LEU A 416 10.92 -8.66 -22.26
C LEU A 416 11.55 -9.12 -20.92
N LEU A 417 11.03 -10.22 -20.37
CA LEU A 417 11.54 -10.88 -19.16
C LEU A 417 12.76 -11.78 -19.44
N GLY A 418 13.24 -11.80 -20.68
CA GLY A 418 14.41 -12.55 -21.10
C GLY A 418 14.16 -14.06 -21.30
N ARG A 419 12.92 -14.48 -21.54
CA ARG A 419 12.56 -15.90 -21.66
C ARG A 419 12.40 -16.30 -23.11
N ASN A 420 13.19 -17.27 -23.57
CA ASN A 420 13.06 -17.87 -24.89
C ASN A 420 11.83 -18.79 -24.99
N LEU A 421 11.52 -19.26 -26.20
CA LEU A 421 10.34 -20.08 -26.48
C LEU A 421 10.32 -21.39 -25.69
N ILE A 422 11.48 -22.00 -25.43
CA ILE A 422 11.60 -23.24 -24.65
C ILE A 422 11.12 -23.01 -23.22
N ARG A 423 11.61 -21.95 -22.57
CA ARG A 423 11.21 -21.57 -21.22
C ARG A 423 9.73 -21.18 -21.15
N GLN A 424 9.23 -20.47 -22.17
CA GLN A 424 7.82 -20.09 -22.25
C GLN A 424 6.87 -21.30 -22.32
N ARG A 425 7.27 -22.41 -22.95
CA ARG A 425 6.46 -23.64 -23.02
C ARG A 425 6.27 -24.32 -21.66
N GLN A 426 7.13 -24.03 -20.68
CA GLN A 426 7.03 -24.56 -19.32
C GLN A 426 6.03 -23.78 -18.45
N ILE A 427 5.53 -22.64 -18.93
CA ILE A 427 4.57 -21.81 -18.20
C ILE A 427 3.21 -22.49 -18.19
N ARG A 428 2.70 -22.76 -16.99
CA ARG A 428 1.35 -23.33 -16.79
C ARG A 428 0.28 -22.34 -17.22
N ALA A 429 -0.83 -22.84 -17.76
CA ALA A 429 -1.93 -22.02 -18.23
C ALA A 429 -2.52 -21.14 -17.10
N GLU A 430 -2.60 -21.67 -15.88
CA GLU A 430 -3.10 -21.00 -14.68
C GLU A 430 -2.17 -19.89 -14.16
N HIS A 431 -0.90 -19.86 -14.59
CA HIS A 431 0.08 -18.84 -14.20
C HIS A 431 0.33 -17.81 -15.32
N LYS A 432 -0.47 -17.81 -16.39
CA LYS A 432 -0.30 -16.85 -17.49
C LYS A 432 -0.65 -15.45 -17.02
N SER A 433 0.24 -14.51 -17.32
CA SER A 433 0.00 -13.08 -17.16
C SER A 433 -0.22 -12.40 -18.50
N TYR A 434 -1.09 -11.41 -18.52
CA TYR A 434 -1.30 -10.50 -19.64
C TYR A 434 -0.48 -9.22 -19.51
N TYR A 435 0.38 -9.14 -18.50
CA TYR A 435 1.30 -8.03 -18.29
C TYR A 435 2.74 -8.54 -18.26
N ALA A 436 3.66 -7.70 -18.72
CA ALA A 436 5.09 -7.90 -18.49
C ALA A 436 5.75 -6.54 -18.27
N ILE A 437 6.62 -6.43 -17.27
CA ILE A 437 7.32 -5.18 -16.96
C ILE A 437 8.81 -5.45 -16.71
N ASN A 438 9.66 -4.59 -17.26
CA ASN A 438 11.11 -4.64 -17.00
C ASN A 438 11.76 -3.28 -17.29
N THR A 439 13.01 -3.11 -16.86
CA THR A 439 13.81 -1.94 -17.23
C THR A 439 14.40 -2.07 -18.64
N VAL A 440 14.47 -0.93 -19.32
CA VAL A 440 14.99 -0.75 -20.67
C VAL A 440 15.83 0.52 -20.69
N TYR A 441 17.03 0.45 -21.25
CA TYR A 441 17.93 1.59 -21.39
C TYR A 441 17.71 2.29 -22.74
N VAL A 442 17.43 3.58 -22.70
CA VAL A 442 17.28 4.44 -23.89
C VAL A 442 18.25 5.61 -23.78
N TYR A 443 19.26 5.64 -24.65
CA TYR A 443 20.31 6.68 -24.66
C TYR A 443 20.95 6.93 -23.29
N GLY A 444 21.21 5.86 -22.54
CA GLY A 444 21.81 5.91 -21.20
C GLY A 444 20.83 6.20 -20.06
N GLN A 445 19.54 6.43 -20.34
CA GLN A 445 18.50 6.59 -19.33
C GLN A 445 17.79 5.26 -19.10
N GLU A 446 17.73 4.82 -17.84
CA GLU A 446 16.93 3.66 -17.44
C GLU A 446 15.45 4.05 -17.32
N LYS A 447 14.57 3.26 -17.93
CA LYS A 447 13.11 3.45 -17.91
C LYS A 447 12.41 2.12 -17.76
N TYR A 448 11.21 2.12 -17.19
CA TYR A 448 10.33 0.95 -17.16
C TYR A 448 9.46 0.89 -18.42
N LEU A 449 9.46 -0.26 -19.08
CA LEU A 449 8.52 -0.60 -20.13
C LEU A 449 7.49 -1.57 -19.57
N LEU A 450 6.21 -1.17 -19.61
CA LEU A 450 5.07 -1.97 -19.21
C LEU A 450 4.33 -2.44 -20.46
N LEU A 451 4.36 -3.73 -20.74
CA LEU A 451 3.62 -4.36 -21.82
C LEU A 451 2.29 -4.90 -21.32
N HIS A 452 1.23 -4.66 -22.09
CA HIS A 452 -0.10 -5.22 -21.88
C HIS A 452 -0.52 -6.03 -23.12
N ASP A 453 -0.73 -7.34 -22.95
CA ASP A 453 -1.27 -8.23 -23.98
C ASP A 453 -2.78 -8.01 -24.10
N VAL A 454 -3.17 -7.20 -25.09
CA VAL A 454 -4.58 -6.88 -25.32
C VAL A 454 -5.24 -8.08 -26.00
N SER A 455 -6.34 -8.53 -25.40
CA SER A 455 -7.10 -9.67 -25.92
C SER A 455 -7.59 -9.41 -27.34
N ASP A 456 -7.72 -10.49 -28.12
CA ASP A 456 -8.27 -10.41 -29.47
C ASP A 456 -9.77 -10.12 -29.39
N SER A 457 -10.17 -8.91 -29.77
CA SER A 457 -11.54 -8.44 -29.83
C SER A 457 -11.79 -7.71 -31.15
N GLU A 458 -13.02 -7.73 -31.64
CA GLU A 458 -13.37 -7.01 -32.88
C GLU A 458 -13.16 -5.49 -32.73
N PHE A 459 -13.36 -4.97 -31.52
CA PHE A 459 -13.22 -3.56 -31.17
C PHE A 459 -12.40 -3.41 -29.89
N LEU A 460 -11.54 -2.38 -29.86
CA LEU A 460 -10.86 -1.96 -28.64
C LEU A 460 -11.75 -0.99 -27.87
N THR A 461 -11.83 -1.18 -26.56
CA THR A 461 -12.45 -0.19 -25.66
C THR A 461 -11.57 1.05 -25.55
N ASP A 462 -12.15 2.20 -25.16
CA ASP A 462 -11.37 3.43 -24.94
C ASP A 462 -10.21 3.20 -23.95
N ALA A 463 -10.44 2.39 -22.90
CA ALA A 463 -9.41 2.03 -21.93
C ALA A 463 -8.21 1.27 -22.56
N GLU A 464 -8.47 0.37 -23.52
CA GLU A 464 -7.46 -0.40 -24.23
C GLU A 464 -6.74 0.40 -25.33
N THR A 465 -7.23 1.60 -25.67
CA THR A 465 -6.50 2.50 -26.59
C THR A 465 -5.50 3.40 -25.87
N ILE A 466 -5.69 3.63 -24.56
CA ILE A 466 -4.82 4.52 -23.77
C ILE A 466 -3.45 3.82 -23.56
N CYS A 467 -2.40 4.36 -24.16
CA CYS A 467 -1.02 3.92 -23.95
C CYS A 467 -0.03 4.98 -24.45
N ASP A 468 1.25 4.79 -24.14
CA ASP A 468 2.33 5.65 -24.62
C ASP A 468 2.90 5.20 -25.98
N ALA A 469 2.74 3.92 -26.33
CA ALA A 469 3.11 3.34 -27.62
C ALA A 469 2.24 2.10 -27.93
N VAL A 470 2.08 1.78 -29.22
CA VAL A 470 1.37 0.57 -29.68
C VAL A 470 2.33 -0.38 -30.38
N CYS A 471 2.28 -1.66 -30.02
CA CYS A 471 3.00 -2.75 -30.68
C CYS A 471 1.99 -3.63 -31.45
N LEU A 472 1.92 -3.44 -32.77
CA LEU A 472 1.06 -4.22 -33.67
C LEU A 472 1.79 -5.48 -34.11
N VAL A 473 1.39 -6.63 -33.60
CA VAL A 473 2.06 -7.92 -33.81
C VAL A 473 1.29 -8.77 -34.82
N TYR A 474 1.95 -9.14 -35.92
CA TYR A 474 1.45 -10.13 -36.86
C TYR A 474 2.41 -11.32 -36.96
N ASP A 475 1.91 -12.45 -37.45
CA ASP A 475 2.66 -13.70 -37.58
C ASP A 475 3.07 -13.91 -39.03
N VAL A 476 4.38 -13.97 -39.28
CA VAL A 476 4.91 -14.11 -40.65
C VAL A 476 4.50 -15.41 -41.32
N SER A 477 4.13 -16.44 -40.55
CA SER A 477 3.68 -17.74 -41.06
C SER A 477 2.16 -17.81 -41.32
N ASN A 478 1.40 -16.79 -40.88
CA ASN A 478 -0.04 -16.73 -41.06
C ASN A 478 -0.42 -15.59 -42.03
N PRO A 479 -0.98 -15.91 -43.21
CA PRO A 479 -1.22 -14.92 -44.26
C PRO A 479 -2.29 -13.88 -43.88
N LYS A 480 -3.20 -14.18 -42.95
CA LYS A 480 -4.30 -13.28 -42.56
C LYS A 480 -3.99 -12.40 -41.35
N SER A 481 -2.87 -12.66 -40.67
CA SER A 481 -2.57 -12.01 -39.40
C SER A 481 -2.32 -10.51 -39.52
N PHE A 482 -1.73 -10.05 -40.64
CA PHE A 482 -1.45 -8.63 -40.84
C PHE A 482 -2.71 -7.78 -41.10
N GLU A 483 -3.75 -8.36 -41.70
CA GLU A 483 -5.03 -7.67 -41.94
C GLU A 483 -5.59 -7.12 -40.62
N TYR A 484 -5.51 -7.90 -39.55
CA TYR A 484 -5.95 -7.50 -38.21
C TYR A 484 -5.21 -6.24 -37.72
N CYS A 485 -3.87 -6.23 -37.83
CA CYS A 485 -3.05 -5.07 -37.44
C CYS A 485 -3.44 -3.82 -38.25
N ALA A 486 -3.61 -3.96 -39.57
CA ALA A 486 -3.99 -2.87 -40.43
C ALA A 486 -5.39 -2.32 -40.10
N ARG A 487 -6.35 -3.21 -39.82
CA ARG A 487 -7.72 -2.85 -39.41
C ARG A 487 -7.73 -2.05 -38.11
N ILE A 488 -7.09 -2.58 -37.06
CA ILE A 488 -7.02 -1.91 -35.75
C ILE A 488 -6.32 -0.55 -35.85
N PHE A 489 -5.20 -0.47 -36.58
CA PHE A 489 -4.52 0.80 -36.81
C PHE A 489 -5.45 1.84 -37.44
N LYS A 490 -6.17 1.47 -38.50
CA LYS A 490 -7.09 2.37 -39.20
C LYS A 490 -8.24 2.83 -38.31
N GLN A 491 -8.75 1.95 -37.46
CA GLN A 491 -9.91 2.22 -36.60
C GLN A 491 -9.57 3.14 -35.41
N HIS A 492 -8.39 2.96 -34.78
CA HIS A 492 -8.10 3.58 -33.49
C HIS A 492 -6.84 4.47 -33.47
N PHE A 493 -5.87 4.24 -34.36
CA PHE A 493 -4.54 4.84 -34.23
C PHE A 493 -4.09 5.70 -35.42
N MET A 494 -4.80 5.67 -36.57
CA MET A 494 -4.44 6.43 -37.77
C MET A 494 -4.34 7.94 -37.50
N ASP A 495 -5.32 8.50 -36.80
CA ASP A 495 -5.39 9.93 -36.45
C ASP A 495 -4.93 10.20 -35.01
N SER A 496 -4.33 9.20 -34.35
CA SER A 496 -3.84 9.31 -32.98
C SER A 496 -2.43 9.88 -32.94
N ARG A 497 -2.08 10.50 -31.80
CA ARG A 497 -0.71 10.94 -31.51
C ARG A 497 0.17 9.84 -30.90
N ILE A 498 -0.39 8.65 -30.70
CA ILE A 498 0.30 7.51 -30.12
C ILE A 498 1.16 6.85 -31.19
N PRO A 499 2.47 6.69 -30.97
CA PRO A 499 3.36 6.06 -31.94
C PRO A 499 3.10 4.55 -32.06
N CYS A 500 3.06 4.03 -33.29
CA CYS A 500 2.81 2.62 -33.57
C CYS A 500 4.03 1.94 -34.20
N LEU A 501 4.37 0.75 -33.70
CA LEU A 501 5.41 -0.12 -34.24
C LEU A 501 4.79 -1.43 -34.73
N VAL A 502 5.07 -1.81 -35.98
CA VAL A 502 4.67 -3.12 -36.52
C VAL A 502 5.78 -4.13 -36.26
N VAL A 503 5.42 -5.28 -35.67
CA VAL A 503 6.32 -6.39 -35.36
C VAL A 503 5.89 -7.63 -36.15
N ALA A 504 6.82 -8.14 -36.95
CA ALA A 504 6.72 -9.37 -37.71
C ALA A 504 7.23 -10.52 -36.83
N ALA A 505 6.34 -11.09 -36.02
CA ALA A 505 6.66 -12.14 -35.06
C ALA A 505 6.85 -13.51 -35.73
N LYS A 506 7.54 -14.41 -35.02
CA LYS A 506 7.93 -15.75 -35.49
C LYS A 506 8.79 -15.72 -36.75
N SER A 507 9.69 -14.74 -36.83
CA SER A 507 10.59 -14.54 -37.98
C SER A 507 11.57 -15.70 -38.24
N ASP A 508 11.61 -16.70 -37.36
CA ASP A 508 12.30 -17.97 -37.57
C ASP A 508 11.54 -18.94 -38.49
N LEU A 509 10.23 -18.72 -38.70
CA LEU A 509 9.40 -19.50 -39.61
C LEU A 509 9.46 -18.95 -41.04
N HIS A 510 9.03 -19.76 -42.01
CA HIS A 510 8.93 -19.35 -43.40
C HIS A 510 7.92 -18.22 -43.56
N GLU A 511 8.37 -17.08 -44.09
CA GLU A 511 7.53 -15.92 -44.35
C GLU A 511 6.57 -16.19 -45.51
N VAL A 512 5.27 -16.11 -45.24
CA VAL A 512 4.22 -16.22 -46.25
C VAL A 512 3.73 -14.84 -46.68
N ARG A 513 3.30 -14.74 -47.94
CA ARG A 513 2.69 -13.52 -48.46
C ARG A 513 1.40 -13.21 -47.68
N GLN A 514 1.33 -12.01 -47.13
CA GLN A 514 0.17 -11.55 -46.38
C GLN A 514 -1.01 -11.25 -47.33
N GLU A 515 -2.19 -11.79 -47.00
CA GLU A 515 -3.48 -11.60 -47.68
C GLU A 515 -4.09 -10.24 -47.30
N TYR A 516 -3.36 -9.17 -47.61
CA TYR A 516 -3.85 -7.80 -47.47
C TYR A 516 -3.51 -7.00 -48.73
N SER A 517 -4.29 -5.95 -48.99
CA SER A 517 -4.20 -5.15 -50.23
C SER A 517 -2.80 -4.61 -50.55
N ILE A 518 -1.97 -4.35 -49.53
CA ILE A 518 -0.58 -3.90 -49.67
C ILE A 518 0.33 -4.67 -48.70
N SER A 519 1.64 -4.71 -48.98
CA SER A 519 2.60 -5.38 -48.10
C SER A 519 2.74 -4.68 -46.74
N PRO A 520 3.16 -5.37 -45.66
CA PRO A 520 3.42 -4.74 -44.37
C PRO A 520 4.41 -3.57 -44.43
N ALA A 521 5.48 -3.69 -45.22
CA ALA A 521 6.46 -2.64 -45.42
C ALA A 521 5.88 -1.40 -46.12
N GLU A 522 5.07 -1.63 -47.16
CA GLU A 522 4.38 -0.55 -47.88
C GLU A 522 3.31 0.13 -47.02
N PHE A 523 2.60 -0.63 -46.18
CA PHE A 523 1.66 -0.08 -45.20
C PHE A 523 2.35 0.86 -44.22
N CYS A 524 3.48 0.44 -43.64
CA CYS A 524 4.27 1.30 -42.75
C CYS A 524 4.73 2.58 -43.44
N ARG A 525 5.27 2.47 -44.66
CA ARG A 525 5.70 3.64 -45.46
C ARG A 525 4.53 4.59 -45.74
N LYS A 526 3.38 4.06 -46.17
CA LYS A 526 2.17 4.86 -46.47
C LYS A 526 1.69 5.65 -45.24
N HIS A 527 1.78 5.05 -44.06
CA HIS A 527 1.31 5.63 -42.81
C HIS A 527 2.43 6.25 -41.95
N LYS A 528 3.62 6.48 -42.52
CA LYS A 528 4.78 7.10 -41.85
C LYS A 528 5.20 6.40 -40.55
N MET A 529 5.00 5.09 -40.48
CA MET A 529 5.46 4.26 -39.37
C MET A 529 6.86 3.70 -39.66
N PRO A 530 7.63 3.32 -38.62
CA PRO A 530 8.86 2.56 -38.81
C PRO A 530 8.60 1.27 -39.60
N PRO A 531 9.58 0.76 -40.37
CA PRO A 531 9.43 -0.49 -41.11
C PRO A 531 9.09 -1.66 -40.15
N PRO A 532 8.41 -2.72 -40.62
CA PRO A 532 8.14 -3.90 -39.80
C PRO A 532 9.42 -4.46 -39.17
N GLN A 533 9.38 -4.76 -37.87
CA GLN A 533 10.53 -5.31 -37.15
C GLN A 533 10.40 -6.83 -37.07
N ALA A 534 11.32 -7.56 -37.69
CA ALA A 534 11.41 -9.01 -37.57
C ALA A 534 11.74 -9.39 -36.11
N PHE A 535 10.99 -10.33 -35.55
CA PHE A 535 11.16 -10.74 -34.17
C PHE A 535 10.87 -12.23 -33.97
N THR A 536 11.71 -12.90 -33.18
CA THR A 536 11.49 -14.29 -32.77
C THR A 536 11.88 -14.50 -31.32
N CYS A 537 11.14 -15.39 -30.64
CA CYS A 537 11.49 -15.91 -29.32
C CYS A 537 12.18 -17.27 -29.41
N ASN A 538 12.26 -17.88 -30.60
CA ASN A 538 12.87 -19.19 -30.82
C ASN A 538 14.39 -19.05 -30.97
N THR A 539 15.02 -18.61 -29.89
CA THR A 539 16.46 -18.40 -29.77
C THR A 539 17.05 -19.39 -28.78
N VAL A 540 18.31 -19.77 -28.98
CA VAL A 540 19.05 -20.60 -28.00
C VAL A 540 19.18 -19.83 -26.69
N ASP A 541 19.65 -18.58 -26.78
CA ASP A 541 19.81 -17.67 -25.65
C ASP A 541 18.59 -16.74 -25.45
N VAL A 542 18.76 -15.71 -24.63
CA VAL A 542 17.77 -14.65 -24.38
C VAL A 542 17.36 -13.95 -25.68
N PRO A 543 16.06 -13.75 -25.95
CA PRO A 543 15.60 -13.02 -27.13
C PRO A 543 16.14 -11.59 -27.19
N SER A 544 16.31 -11.04 -28.40
CA SER A 544 16.78 -9.66 -28.58
C SER A 544 15.84 -8.65 -27.89
N LYS A 545 16.43 -7.62 -27.28
CA LYS A 545 15.70 -6.53 -26.65
C LYS A 545 15.47 -5.31 -27.55
N ASP A 546 15.86 -5.38 -28.82
CA ASP A 546 15.85 -4.23 -29.74
C ASP A 546 14.45 -3.61 -29.91
N ILE A 547 13.41 -4.45 -30.03
CA ILE A 547 12.03 -3.96 -30.18
C ILE A 547 11.57 -3.21 -28.92
N PHE A 548 12.02 -3.62 -27.73
CA PHE A 548 11.65 -2.99 -26.47
C PHE A 548 12.34 -1.63 -26.32
N VAL A 549 13.63 -1.55 -26.67
CA VAL A 549 14.36 -0.27 -26.73
C VAL A 549 13.66 0.69 -27.70
N LYS A 550 13.24 0.19 -28.87
CA LYS A 550 12.54 1.01 -29.88
C LYS A 550 11.17 1.48 -29.40
N LEU A 551 10.37 0.60 -28.78
CA LEU A 551 9.07 0.95 -28.21
C LEU A 551 9.21 2.02 -27.12
N THR A 552 10.14 1.85 -26.18
CA THR A 552 10.41 2.84 -25.13
C THR A 552 10.90 4.16 -25.71
N THR A 553 11.79 4.11 -26.72
CA THR A 553 12.26 5.32 -27.42
C THR A 553 11.10 6.07 -28.08
N MET A 554 10.19 5.35 -28.74
CA MET A 554 9.01 5.94 -29.36
C MET A 554 8.05 6.54 -28.32
N ALA A 555 7.85 5.87 -27.19
CA ALA A 555 7.02 6.38 -26.08
C ALA A 555 7.60 7.66 -25.45
N MET A 556 8.93 7.72 -25.29
CA MET A 556 9.63 8.90 -24.76
C MET A 556 9.64 10.08 -25.74
N TYR A 557 9.78 9.79 -27.04
CA TYR A 557 9.96 10.80 -28.08
C TYR A 557 8.96 10.63 -29.27
N PRO A 558 7.64 10.79 -29.05
CA PRO A 558 6.62 10.51 -30.08
C PRO A 558 6.80 11.30 -31.38
N MET A 559 7.33 12.53 -31.31
CA MET A 559 7.44 13.44 -32.46
C MET A 559 8.81 13.45 -33.15
N VAL A 560 9.84 12.83 -32.58
CA VAL A 560 11.17 12.78 -33.22
C VAL A 560 11.16 11.83 -34.42
N MET A 561 10.28 10.82 -34.42
CA MET A 561 10.16 9.86 -35.52
C MET A 561 9.43 10.41 -36.76
N ASP A 562 8.56 11.42 -36.62
CA ASP A 562 8.00 12.15 -37.77
C ASP A 562 9.10 12.84 -38.60
N CYS A 563 10.19 13.25 -37.94
CA CYS A 563 11.37 13.81 -38.59
C CYS A 563 12.32 12.72 -39.11
N TYR A 564 12.51 11.61 -38.37
CA TYR A 564 13.40 10.52 -38.79
C TYR A 564 12.88 9.78 -40.03
N VAL A 565 11.57 9.55 -40.14
CA VAL A 565 10.94 8.97 -41.35
C VAL A 565 11.12 9.90 -42.56
N LYS A 566 10.91 11.22 -42.38
CA LYS A 566 11.18 12.21 -43.42
C LYS A 566 12.67 12.26 -43.82
N CYS A 567 13.58 12.07 -42.87
CA CYS A 567 15.02 12.11 -43.14
C CYS A 567 15.50 10.85 -43.87
N CYS A 568 15.01 9.66 -43.48
CA CYS A 568 15.29 8.40 -44.20
C CYS A 568 14.73 8.42 -45.63
N ASP A 569 13.51 8.91 -45.85
CA ASP A 569 12.94 9.05 -47.20
C ASP A 569 13.75 10.03 -48.05
N MET A 570 14.20 11.16 -47.48
CA MET A 570 15.03 12.14 -48.21
C MET A 570 16.43 11.60 -48.53
N PHE A 571 17.00 10.76 -47.66
CA PHE A 571 18.31 10.15 -47.89
C PHE A 571 18.26 9.02 -48.92
N LEU A 572 17.23 8.16 -48.88
CA LEU A 572 17.01 7.11 -49.87
C LEU A 572 16.59 7.67 -51.24
N SER A 573 15.89 8.81 -51.28
CA SER A 573 15.54 9.51 -52.52
C SER A 573 16.72 10.22 -53.18
N ARG A 574 17.66 10.78 -52.40
CA ARG A 574 18.81 11.54 -52.93
C ARG A 574 20.04 10.69 -53.24
N VAL A 575 20.18 9.55 -52.58
CA VAL A 575 21.30 8.63 -52.77
C VAL A 575 20.75 7.44 -53.56
N GLY A 576 20.66 7.58 -54.89
CA GLY A 576 20.23 6.53 -55.81
C GLY A 576 21.21 5.35 -55.86
N LEU A 577 21.39 4.67 -54.74
CA LEU A 577 22.29 3.54 -54.56
C LEU A 577 21.45 2.32 -54.17
N HIS A 578 21.22 1.45 -55.15
CA HIS A 578 20.95 0.04 -54.88
C HIS A 578 22.18 -0.54 -54.17
N VAL A 579 22.18 -0.56 -52.84
CA VAL A 579 23.14 -1.32 -52.05
C VAL A 579 22.38 -2.44 -51.38
N THR A 580 22.73 -3.67 -51.72
CA THR A 580 22.18 -4.86 -51.08
C THR A 580 22.76 -5.02 -49.68
N GLN A 581 21.98 -5.63 -48.80
CA GLN A 581 22.26 -5.81 -47.37
C GLN A 581 23.56 -6.60 -47.05
N ALA A 582 24.23 -7.14 -48.07
CA ALA A 582 25.50 -7.85 -47.98
C ALA A 582 26.71 -6.91 -47.82
N ASP A 583 26.69 -5.71 -48.42
CA ASP A 583 27.88 -4.84 -48.49
C ASP A 583 28.11 -3.99 -47.22
N LEU A 584 27.08 -3.79 -46.39
CA LEU A 584 27.23 -3.05 -45.12
C LEU A 584 27.87 -3.89 -44.00
N LYS A 585 27.95 -5.22 -44.15
CA LYS A 585 28.63 -6.09 -43.18
C LYS A 585 30.17 -6.02 -43.29
N SER A 586 30.73 -5.51 -44.39
CA SER A 586 32.19 -5.52 -44.63
C SER A 586 32.91 -4.19 -44.37
N SER A 587 32.23 -3.09 -44.09
CA SER A 587 32.88 -1.78 -43.95
C SER A 587 33.35 -1.46 -42.52
N THR A 588 34.60 -0.99 -42.40
CA THR A 588 35.29 -0.67 -41.12
C THR A 588 34.68 0.48 -40.33
N PHE A 589 34.89 0.43 -39.00
CA PHE A 589 34.39 1.36 -37.98
C PHE A 589 34.58 2.86 -38.32
N TRP A 590 35.69 3.22 -38.96
CA TRP A 590 36.02 4.61 -39.33
C TRP A 590 35.11 5.19 -40.41
N LEU A 591 34.61 4.37 -41.34
CA LEU A 591 33.64 4.80 -42.35
C LEU A 591 32.27 5.08 -41.71
N ARG A 592 31.85 4.27 -40.73
CA ARG A 592 30.61 4.49 -39.97
C ARG A 592 30.68 5.73 -39.08
N ALA A 593 31.83 5.96 -38.42
CA ALA A 593 32.05 7.15 -37.61
C ALA A 593 32.10 8.45 -38.44
N SER A 594 32.75 8.41 -39.61
CA SER A 594 32.83 9.57 -40.52
C SER A 594 31.48 9.91 -41.14
N PHE A 595 30.66 8.90 -41.46
CA PHE A 595 29.29 9.10 -41.92
C PHE A 595 28.40 9.72 -40.84
N GLY A 596 28.52 9.23 -39.60
CA GLY A 596 27.79 9.79 -38.44
C GLY A 596 28.14 11.26 -38.21
N ALA A 597 29.44 11.59 -38.17
CA ALA A 597 29.90 12.97 -37.95
C ALA A 597 29.41 13.95 -39.04
N THR A 598 29.40 13.52 -40.30
CA THR A 598 28.95 14.34 -41.43
C THR A 598 27.44 14.60 -41.36
N VAL A 599 26.65 13.58 -40.97
CA VAL A 599 25.20 13.72 -40.80
C VAL A 599 24.86 14.65 -39.64
N PHE A 600 25.57 14.56 -38.51
CA PHE A 600 25.39 15.47 -37.38
C PHE A 600 25.78 16.92 -37.70
N ALA A 601 26.86 17.13 -38.47
CA ALA A 601 27.27 18.47 -38.89
C ALA A 601 26.22 19.13 -39.82
N VAL A 602 25.65 18.38 -40.75
CA VAL A 602 24.61 18.88 -41.66
C VAL A 602 23.29 19.16 -40.92
N LEU A 603 22.90 18.32 -39.95
CA LEU A 603 21.74 18.55 -39.10
C LEU A 603 21.92 19.76 -38.18
N GLY A 604 23.11 19.92 -37.58
CA GLY A 604 23.45 21.09 -36.76
C GLY A 604 23.42 22.39 -37.57
N PHE A 605 23.96 22.39 -38.79
CA PHE A 605 23.92 23.54 -39.69
C PHE A 605 22.50 23.88 -40.16
N ALA A 606 21.65 22.88 -40.42
CA ALA A 606 20.26 23.08 -40.77
C ALA A 606 19.42 23.65 -39.60
N MET A 607 19.63 23.16 -38.38
CA MET A 607 18.99 23.73 -37.17
C MET A 607 19.46 25.16 -36.89
N TYR A 608 20.76 25.44 -37.04
CA TYR A 608 21.32 26.78 -36.88
C TYR A 608 20.69 27.78 -37.86
N LYS A 609 20.51 27.39 -39.13
CA LYS A 609 19.83 28.22 -40.15
C LYS A 609 18.33 28.41 -39.89
N ALA A 610 17.66 27.41 -39.30
CA ALA A 610 16.25 27.50 -38.96
C ALA A 610 16.00 28.44 -37.76
N LEU A 611 16.89 28.42 -36.77
CA LEU A 611 16.80 29.27 -35.57
C LEU A 611 17.12 30.75 -35.88
N LEU A 612 18.03 31.03 -36.81
CA LEU A 612 18.33 32.40 -37.24
C LEU A 612 17.23 33.05 -38.09
N LYS A 613 16.28 32.28 -38.62
CA LYS A 613 15.18 32.79 -39.45
C LYS A 613 13.97 33.28 -38.64
N GLN A 614 14.01 33.17 -37.31
CA GLN A 614 12.97 33.62 -36.38
C GLN A 614 13.41 34.81 -35.49
N ARG A 615 14.43 35.57 -35.91
CA ARG A 615 14.72 36.90 -35.33
C ARG A 615 14.40 38.00 -36.33
#